data_AF-A0A7J9BDT1-F1
#
_entry.id   AF-A0A7J9BDT1-F1
#
_cell.length_a   1.000
_cell.length_b   1.000
_cell.length_c   1.000
_cell.angle_alpha   90.00
_cell.angle_beta   90.00
_cell.angle_gamma   90.00
#
_symmetry.space_group_name_H-M   'P 1'
#
loop_
_entity.id
_entity.type
_entity.pdbx_description
1 polymer ?
#
loop_
_entity_poly.entity_id
_entity_poly.type
_entity_poly.pdbx_seq_one_letter_code
_entity_poly.pdbx_strand_id
1 'polypeptide(L)'
;MHFLTPTTIGSLQNPREATGRIVCANCHLANKPVDIEVPQAVLPDTIFEAVVRIPYDMQLKQVLANGKKGVLNVGVVLILPEGFELAPPDRISPEMKEKIGNLSFQNYRPIKKNILVIGPVPGRNRGRGQIYPDRNKSNNTVYNATATGTVSKIIQKKGYKITITNALDTLMSNFKF
;
A
#
# COMPACT_ATOMS: atom_id res chain seq x y z
N MET A 1 1.37 0.44 10.22
CA MET A 1 1.01 0.16 8.81
C MET A 1 0.12 -1.06 8.87
N HIS A 2 -1.19 -0.93 8.69
CA HIS A 2 -1.96 -2.12 8.34
C HIS A 2 -1.57 -2.37 6.89
N PHE A 3 -0.60 -3.27 6.71
CA PHE A 3 -0.52 -4.01 5.45
C PHE A 3 -1.92 -4.53 5.18
N LEU A 4 -2.23 -4.77 3.92
CA LEU A 4 -3.12 -5.89 3.68
C LEU A 4 -2.37 -7.10 4.27
N THR A 5 -2.58 -7.39 5.55
CA THR A 5 -2.09 -8.60 6.19
C THR A 5 -2.60 -9.78 5.36
N PRO A 6 -1.96 -10.95 5.40
CA PRO A 6 -2.47 -12.15 4.72
C PRO A 6 -3.97 -12.38 4.97
N THR A 7 -4.49 -11.96 6.13
CA THR A 7 -5.92 -11.98 6.47
C THR A 7 -6.80 -11.00 5.68
N THR A 8 -6.30 -9.82 5.32
CA THR A 8 -7.00 -8.85 4.46
C THR A 8 -6.81 -9.11 2.97
N ILE A 9 -5.68 -9.70 2.60
CA ILE A 9 -5.44 -10.23 1.25
C ILE A 9 -6.31 -11.46 1.01
N GLY A 10 -6.53 -12.29 2.03
CA GLY A 10 -7.29 -13.53 1.95
C GLY A 10 -8.75 -13.36 1.50
N SER A 11 -9.35 -12.17 1.68
CA SER A 11 -10.71 -11.90 1.23
C SER A 11 -10.83 -11.69 -0.28
N LEU A 12 -9.74 -11.33 -0.97
CA LEU A 12 -9.71 -11.14 -2.41
C LEU A 12 -9.11 -12.37 -3.08
N GLN A 13 -9.85 -12.96 -4.02
CA GLN A 13 -9.45 -14.18 -4.70
C GLN A 13 -8.20 -13.99 -5.58
N ASN A 14 -8.07 -12.79 -6.16
CA ASN A 14 -7.04 -12.42 -7.12
C ASN A 14 -6.62 -10.97 -6.85
N PRO A 15 -5.31 -10.65 -6.77
CA PRO A 15 -4.86 -9.27 -6.61
C PRO A 15 -5.05 -8.42 -7.87
N ARG A 16 -5.36 -9.02 -9.02
CA ARG A 16 -5.64 -8.35 -10.29
C ARG A 16 -7.12 -8.53 -10.66
N GLU A 17 -7.81 -7.42 -10.82
CA GLU A 17 -9.18 -7.37 -11.33
C GLU A 17 -9.22 -7.65 -12.84
N ALA A 18 -10.40 -7.97 -13.39
CA ALA A 18 -10.56 -8.25 -14.82
C ALA A 18 -10.11 -7.09 -15.73
N THR A 19 -10.20 -5.86 -15.22
CA THR A 19 -9.73 -4.63 -15.89
C THR A 19 -8.21 -4.48 -15.90
N GLY A 20 -7.49 -5.35 -15.20
CA GLY A 20 -6.05 -5.23 -14.95
C GLY A 20 -5.69 -4.33 -13.77
N ARG A 21 -6.67 -3.70 -13.11
CA ARG A 21 -6.46 -2.92 -11.88
C ARG A 21 -5.97 -3.82 -10.74
N ILE A 22 -4.99 -3.35 -9.98
CA ILE A 22 -4.47 -4.05 -8.80
C ILE A 22 -5.22 -3.59 -7.55
N VAL A 23 -5.61 -4.55 -6.71
CA VAL A 23 -6.47 -4.32 -5.53
C VAL A 23 -5.86 -3.37 -4.49
N CYS A 24 -4.54 -3.17 -4.51
CA CYS A 24 -3.87 -2.15 -3.70
C CYS A 24 -4.46 -0.75 -3.93
N ALA A 25 -4.94 -0.46 -5.15
CA ALA A 25 -5.56 0.81 -5.53
C ALA A 25 -6.94 1.03 -4.88
N ASN A 26 -7.52 0.05 -4.20
CA ASN A 26 -8.78 0.22 -3.47
C ASN A 26 -8.56 0.94 -2.13
N CYS A 27 -7.33 0.88 -1.59
CA CYS A 27 -6.95 1.57 -0.35
C CYS A 27 -5.88 2.66 -0.57
N HIS A 28 -4.98 2.47 -1.53
CA HIS A 28 -3.92 3.41 -1.89
C HIS A 28 -4.34 4.22 -3.13
N LEU A 29 -4.97 5.36 -2.89
CA LEU A 29 -5.63 6.16 -3.92
C LEU A 29 -4.66 7.07 -4.70
N ALA A 30 -3.49 7.35 -4.12
CA ALA A 30 -2.46 8.15 -4.78
C ALA A 30 -1.75 7.32 -5.86
N ASN A 31 -1.67 7.87 -7.07
CA ASN A 31 -0.93 7.27 -8.17
C ASN A 31 0.54 7.74 -8.18
N LYS A 32 1.47 6.80 -8.35
CA LYS A 32 2.91 7.04 -8.45
C LYS A 32 3.52 6.02 -9.43
N PRO A 33 4.51 6.42 -10.26
CA PRO A 33 5.08 5.57 -11.32
C PRO A 33 5.97 4.46 -10.76
N VAL A 34 5.70 3.20 -11.12
CA VAL A 34 6.53 2.01 -10.82
C VAL A 34 7.15 1.55 -12.13
N ASP A 35 8.42 1.17 -12.10
CA ASP A 35 9.07 0.49 -13.23
C ASP A 35 9.46 -0.93 -12.83
N ILE A 36 9.48 -1.82 -13.81
CA ILE A 36 9.97 -3.20 -13.68
C ILE A 36 10.96 -3.49 -14.80
N GLU A 37 12.13 -3.99 -14.44
CA GLU A 37 13.15 -4.45 -15.38
C GLU A 37 13.28 -5.97 -15.23
N VAL A 38 13.17 -6.67 -16.34
CA VAL A 38 13.36 -8.12 -16.45
C VAL A 38 14.17 -8.40 -17.72
N PRO A 39 14.91 -9.53 -17.79
CA PRO A 39 15.54 -9.92 -19.04
C PRO A 39 14.51 -10.08 -20.15
N GLN A 40 14.92 -9.76 -21.38
CA GLN A 40 14.08 -9.93 -22.56
C GLN A 40 13.63 -11.38 -22.76
N ALA A 41 14.50 -12.34 -22.45
CA ALA A 41 14.24 -13.76 -22.54
C ALA A 41 14.95 -14.50 -21.40
N VAL A 42 14.36 -15.63 -21.00
CA VAL A 42 14.90 -16.52 -19.97
C VAL A 42 14.80 -17.96 -20.47
N LEU A 43 15.84 -18.74 -20.22
CA LEU A 43 15.84 -20.17 -20.54
C LEU A 43 15.02 -20.94 -19.48
N PRO A 44 14.52 -22.15 -19.80
CA PRO A 44 13.89 -23.03 -18.82
C PRO A 44 14.82 -23.31 -17.62
N ASP A 45 14.23 -23.50 -16.44
CA ASP A 45 14.92 -23.76 -15.16
C ASP A 45 16.06 -22.77 -14.80
N THR A 46 15.99 -21.54 -15.32
CA THR A 46 17.00 -20.51 -15.09
C THR A 46 16.51 -19.46 -14.09
N ILE A 47 17.39 -19.06 -13.17
CA ILE A 47 17.12 -17.97 -12.24
C ILE A 47 17.43 -16.64 -12.93
N PHE A 48 16.55 -15.67 -12.78
CA PHE A 48 16.75 -14.30 -13.24
C PHE A 48 16.30 -13.28 -12.20
N GLU A 49 16.81 -12.06 -12.32
CA GLU A 49 16.44 -10.94 -11.46
C GLU A 49 15.27 -10.16 -12.09
N ALA A 50 14.24 -9.87 -11.30
CA ALA A 50 13.18 -8.92 -11.63
C ALA A 50 13.34 -7.68 -10.73
N VAL A 51 13.80 -6.57 -11.31
CA VAL A 51 14.11 -5.35 -10.56
C VAL A 51 12.92 -4.42 -10.59
N VAL A 52 12.29 -4.20 -9.43
CA VAL A 52 11.17 -3.25 -9.30
C VAL A 52 11.71 -1.92 -8.78
N ARG A 53 11.55 -0.85 -9.57
CA ARG A 53 11.95 0.51 -9.19
C ARG A 53 10.72 1.31 -8.79
N ILE A 54 10.81 1.94 -7.62
CA ILE A 54 9.74 2.78 -7.06
C ILE A 54 10.34 4.14 -6.74
N PRO A 55 10.36 5.06 -7.72
CA PRO A 55 10.81 6.42 -7.47
C PRO A 55 9.92 7.10 -6.43
N TYR A 56 10.56 7.72 -5.45
CA TYR A 56 9.90 8.59 -4.49
C TYR A 56 10.91 9.62 -3.96
N ASP A 57 10.40 10.76 -3.52
CA ASP A 57 11.22 11.80 -2.91
C ASP A 57 11.51 11.44 -1.45
N MET A 58 12.78 11.16 -1.15
CA MET A 58 13.24 10.77 0.20
C MET A 58 13.18 11.93 1.21
N GLN A 59 13.04 13.18 0.76
CA GLN A 59 12.89 14.33 1.65
C GLN A 59 11.45 14.43 2.20
N LEU A 60 10.47 13.84 1.50
CA LEU A 60 9.08 13.87 1.92
C LEU A 60 8.83 12.91 3.07
N LYS A 61 8.08 13.39 4.07
CA LYS A 61 7.63 12.60 5.22
C LYS A 61 6.11 12.42 5.17
N GLN A 62 5.62 11.27 5.61
CA GLN A 62 4.18 10.98 5.70
C GLN A 62 3.65 11.14 7.12
N VAL A 63 2.33 11.26 7.26
CA VAL A 63 1.64 11.18 8.55
C VAL A 63 1.56 9.71 8.99
N LEU A 64 2.22 9.39 10.10
CA LEU A 64 2.19 8.08 10.73
C LEU A 64 0.86 7.85 11.47
N ALA A 65 0.62 6.62 11.91
CA ALA A 65 -0.59 6.25 12.65
C ALA A 65 -0.75 7.03 13.98
N ASN A 66 0.36 7.49 14.55
CA ASN A 66 0.36 8.33 15.77
C ASN A 66 0.22 9.84 15.47
N GLY A 67 0.00 10.23 14.20
CA GLY A 67 -0.11 11.63 13.78
C GLY A 67 1.23 12.36 13.55
N LYS A 68 2.38 11.78 13.93
CA LYS A 68 3.69 12.40 13.69
C LYS A 68 4.15 12.21 12.24
N LYS A 69 5.03 13.08 11.76
CA LYS A 69 5.70 12.92 10.46
C LYS A 69 6.81 11.87 10.55
N GLY A 70 6.90 10.98 9.58
CA GLY A 70 7.95 9.95 9.53
C GLY A 70 8.20 9.38 8.14
N VAL A 71 9.08 8.37 8.10
CA VAL A 71 9.50 7.68 6.86
C VAL A 71 8.39 6.82 6.26
N LEU A 72 8.58 6.44 5.00
CA LEU A 72 7.62 5.69 4.20
C LEU A 72 8.13 4.25 3.94
N ASN A 73 7.26 3.22 3.89
CA ASN A 73 7.65 1.79 3.86
C ASN A 73 7.01 0.99 2.71
N VAL A 74 7.74 0.10 1.99
CA VAL A 74 7.34 -0.48 0.67
C VAL A 74 6.63 -1.79 0.75
N GLY A 75 5.52 -1.89 0.01
CA GLY A 75 4.94 -3.16 -0.39
C GLY A 75 4.80 -3.23 -1.91
N VAL A 76 5.04 -4.39 -2.51
CA VAL A 76 4.79 -4.69 -3.92
C VAL A 76 4.03 -6.01 -4.02
N VAL A 77 3.12 -6.10 -4.98
CA VAL A 77 2.57 -7.38 -5.44
C VAL A 77 3.14 -7.62 -6.84
N LEU A 78 3.92 -8.68 -7.00
CA LEU A 78 4.49 -9.11 -8.26
C LEU A 78 3.70 -10.32 -8.77
N ILE A 79 3.13 -10.19 -9.96
CA ILE A 79 2.35 -11.25 -10.62
C ILE A 79 3.18 -11.75 -11.79
N LEU A 80 3.72 -12.97 -11.66
CA LEU A 80 4.51 -13.63 -12.69
C LEU A 80 3.61 -14.53 -13.57
N PRO A 81 4.06 -14.89 -14.78
CA PRO A 81 3.38 -15.92 -15.58
C PRO A 81 3.27 -17.25 -14.82
N GLU A 82 2.32 -18.09 -15.21
CA GLU A 82 2.19 -19.43 -14.62
C GLU A 82 3.47 -20.25 -14.84
N GLY A 83 3.81 -21.11 -13.86
CA GLY A 83 5.04 -21.89 -13.84
C GLY A 83 6.26 -21.14 -13.28
N PHE A 84 6.20 -19.82 -13.14
CA PHE A 84 7.25 -19.05 -12.47
C PHE A 84 6.99 -19.00 -10.96
N GLU A 85 8.06 -19.08 -10.19
CA GLU A 85 8.02 -18.96 -8.73
C GLU A 85 9.29 -18.32 -8.18
N LEU A 86 9.31 -18.06 -6.88
CA LEU A 86 10.49 -17.56 -6.20
C LEU A 86 11.60 -18.63 -6.23
N ALA A 87 12.80 -18.23 -6.62
CA ALA A 87 13.96 -19.12 -6.65
C ALA A 87 14.20 -19.76 -5.26
N PRO A 88 14.44 -21.09 -5.19
CA PRO A 88 14.82 -21.77 -3.96
C PRO A 88 16.08 -21.15 -3.32
N PRO A 89 16.15 -20.98 -1.99
CA PRO A 89 17.28 -20.29 -1.33
C PRO A 89 18.66 -20.91 -1.58
N ASP A 90 18.72 -22.21 -1.86
CA ASP A 90 19.91 -22.98 -2.21
C ASP A 90 20.41 -22.70 -3.63
N ARG A 91 19.54 -22.27 -4.54
CA ARG A 91 19.88 -21.93 -5.92
C ARG A 91 20.28 -20.45 -6.11
N ILE A 92 20.06 -19.59 -5.11
CA ILE A 92 20.41 -18.16 -5.18
C ILE A 92 21.90 -17.97 -4.87
N SER A 93 22.64 -17.36 -5.80
CA SER A 93 24.05 -17.02 -5.64
C SER A 93 24.29 -16.02 -4.49
N PRO A 94 25.50 -16.00 -3.88
CA PRO A 94 25.82 -15.04 -2.81
C PRO A 94 25.60 -13.58 -3.23
N GLU A 95 25.94 -13.23 -4.48
CA GLU A 95 25.75 -11.88 -5.03
C GLU A 95 24.25 -11.50 -5.08
N MET A 96 23.39 -12.41 -5.56
CA MET A 96 21.95 -12.19 -5.59
C MET A 96 21.36 -12.08 -4.17
N LYS A 97 21.85 -12.89 -3.22
CA LYS A 97 21.43 -12.80 -1.81
C LYS A 97 21.74 -11.44 -1.21
N GLU A 98 22.90 -10.87 -1.52
CA GLU A 98 23.28 -9.54 -1.05
C GLU A 98 22.34 -8.45 -1.61
N LYS A 99 22.01 -8.51 -2.91
CA LYS A 99 21.05 -7.59 -3.54
C LYS A 99 19.64 -7.71 -2.95
N ILE A 100 19.20 -8.93 -2.65
CA ILE A 100 17.91 -9.20 -2.02
C ILE A 100 17.89 -8.64 -0.59
N GLY A 101 19.01 -8.72 0.13
CA GLY A 101 19.14 -8.20 1.50
C GLY A 101 18.02 -8.69 2.42
N ASN A 102 17.33 -7.75 3.06
CA ASN A 102 16.28 -8.04 4.05
C ASN A 102 14.85 -8.03 3.47
N LEU A 103 14.70 -8.23 2.15
CA LEU A 103 13.39 -8.32 1.54
C LEU A 103 12.65 -9.56 2.04
N SER A 104 11.40 -9.37 2.49
CA SER A 104 10.50 -10.46 2.85
C SER A 104 9.60 -10.77 1.66
N PHE A 105 9.60 -12.04 1.23
CA PHE A 105 8.73 -12.56 0.18
C PHE A 105 7.67 -13.46 0.81
N GLN A 106 6.43 -13.27 0.39
CA GLN A 106 5.30 -14.10 0.81
C GLN A 106 4.50 -14.49 -0.44
N ASN A 107 4.08 -15.75 -0.51
CA ASN A 107 3.10 -16.14 -1.52
C ASN A 107 1.76 -15.48 -1.20
N TYR A 108 1.12 -14.87 -2.19
CA TYR A 108 -0.21 -14.28 -2.03
C TYR A 108 -1.24 -15.33 -1.57
N ARG A 109 -1.11 -16.57 -2.07
CA ARG A 109 -1.87 -17.74 -1.63
C ARG A 109 -0.96 -18.97 -1.55
N PRO A 110 -1.27 -19.96 -0.69
CA PRO A 110 -0.47 -21.18 -0.58
C PRO A 110 -0.26 -21.92 -1.90
N ILE A 111 -1.31 -21.96 -2.73
CA ILE A 111 -1.36 -22.68 -4.02
C ILE A 111 -0.80 -21.84 -5.18
N LYS A 112 -0.95 -20.51 -5.15
CA LYS A 112 -0.50 -19.62 -6.23
C LYS A 112 0.91 -19.10 -5.94
N LYS A 113 1.93 -19.83 -6.40
CA LYS A 113 3.36 -19.51 -6.20
C LYS A 113 3.89 -18.40 -7.10
N ASN A 114 3.22 -18.17 -8.24
CA ASN A 114 3.58 -17.11 -9.20
C ASN A 114 3.14 -15.70 -8.78
N ILE A 115 2.49 -15.56 -7.61
CA ILE A 115 2.03 -14.26 -7.09
C ILE A 115 2.72 -14.01 -5.76
N LEU A 116 3.62 -13.04 -5.75
CA LEU A 116 4.48 -12.71 -4.62
C LEU A 116 4.09 -11.36 -4.02
N VAL A 117 3.98 -11.32 -2.70
CA VAL A 117 3.84 -10.09 -1.90
C VAL A 117 5.20 -9.83 -1.27
N ILE A 118 5.75 -8.65 -1.53
CA ILE A 118 7.10 -8.26 -1.09
C ILE A 118 6.98 -7.07 -0.14
N GLY A 119 7.59 -7.17 1.05
CA GLY A 119 7.64 -6.11 2.05
C GLY A 119 6.74 -6.34 3.27
N PRO A 120 6.69 -5.40 4.23
CA PRO A 120 7.28 -4.06 4.20
C PRO A 120 8.78 -3.98 4.07
N VAL A 121 9.26 -3.03 3.28
CA VAL A 121 10.64 -2.58 3.33
C VAL A 121 10.69 -1.19 4.01
N PRO A 122 11.32 -1.06 5.19
CA PRO A 122 11.44 0.23 5.86
C PRO A 122 12.15 1.28 5.00
N GLY A 123 11.64 2.51 5.02
CA GLY A 123 12.32 3.66 4.43
C GLY A 123 12.43 3.64 2.90
N ARG A 124 11.45 3.08 2.18
CA ARG A 124 11.47 3.01 0.71
C ARG A 124 10.15 3.37 -0.07
N ASN A 125 9.02 3.81 0.52
CA ASN A 125 7.69 3.84 -0.21
C ASN A 125 6.88 5.13 -0.32
N ARG A 126 5.68 4.96 -0.90
CA ARG A 126 4.54 5.81 -1.22
C ARG A 126 3.48 5.95 -0.13
N GLY A 127 3.87 5.77 1.13
CA GLY A 127 3.06 6.19 2.28
C GLY A 127 1.87 5.27 2.61
N ARG A 128 1.13 5.65 3.65
CA ARG A 128 0.00 4.89 4.20
C ARG A 128 -1.25 5.03 3.32
N GLY A 129 -2.02 3.94 3.23
CA GLY A 129 -3.31 3.93 2.54
C GLY A 129 -4.32 4.91 3.14
N GLN A 130 -5.25 5.36 2.30
CA GLN A 130 -6.28 6.34 2.63
C GLN A 130 -7.50 5.69 3.30
N ILE A 131 -7.75 4.41 3.02
CA ILE A 131 -8.93 3.66 3.46
C ILE A 131 -8.48 2.37 4.16
N TYR A 132 -9.13 2.05 5.27
CA TYR A 132 -8.95 0.80 6.00
C TYR A 132 -9.87 -0.31 5.44
N PRO A 133 -9.60 -1.59 5.77
CA PRO A 133 -10.39 -2.72 5.27
C PRO A 133 -11.87 -2.67 5.66
N ASP A 134 -12.18 -2.08 6.81
CA ASP A 134 -13.53 -1.80 7.30
C ASP A 134 -14.21 -0.60 6.59
N ARG A 135 -13.57 -0.07 5.54
CA ARG A 135 -13.95 1.11 4.75
C ARG A 135 -13.86 2.44 5.48
N ASN A 136 -13.37 2.47 6.72
CA ASN A 136 -13.14 3.72 7.42
C ASN A 136 -11.95 4.48 6.84
N LYS A 137 -12.05 5.81 6.82
CA LYS A 137 -10.95 6.70 6.39
C LYS A 137 -9.77 6.65 7.37
N SER A 138 -8.55 6.67 6.85
CA SER A 138 -7.35 6.84 7.66
C SER A 138 -7.05 8.32 7.90
N ASN A 139 -6.12 8.65 8.78
CA ASN A 139 -5.62 10.02 8.98
C ASN A 139 -4.66 10.49 7.86
N ASN A 140 -4.48 9.73 6.77
CA ASN A 140 -3.68 10.11 5.59
C ASN A 140 -4.56 10.31 4.34
N THR A 141 -5.72 10.95 4.51
CA THR A 141 -6.71 11.23 3.45
C THR A 141 -7.40 12.56 3.70
N VAL A 142 -8.19 13.02 2.71
CA VAL A 142 -8.98 14.24 2.79
C VAL A 142 -10.32 13.98 3.49
N TYR A 143 -10.67 14.87 4.42
CA TYR A 143 -11.97 14.92 5.08
C TYR A 143 -12.80 16.05 4.46
N ASN A 144 -13.99 15.68 3.97
CA ASN A 144 -14.92 16.63 3.35
C ASN A 144 -16.02 16.99 4.36
N ALA A 145 -16.63 18.17 4.19
CA ALA A 145 -17.82 18.55 4.95
C ALA A 145 -18.94 17.52 4.74
N THR A 146 -19.69 17.22 5.80
CA THR A 146 -20.82 16.27 5.76
C THR A 146 -22.13 16.94 5.34
N ALA A 147 -22.20 18.27 5.43
CA ALA A 147 -23.34 19.07 5.02
C ALA A 147 -22.87 20.45 4.53
N THR A 148 -23.67 21.07 3.68
CA THR A 148 -23.49 22.48 3.29
C THR A 148 -23.88 23.39 4.45
N GLY A 149 -23.11 24.46 4.68
CA GLY A 149 -23.40 25.46 5.71
C GLY A 149 -22.17 26.26 6.11
N THR A 150 -22.30 27.07 7.15
CA THR A 150 -21.21 27.92 7.66
C THR A 150 -20.49 27.23 8.81
N VAL A 151 -19.16 27.20 8.79
CA VAL A 151 -18.36 26.70 9.92
C VAL A 151 -18.56 27.66 11.11
N SER A 152 -19.25 27.20 12.14
CA SER A 152 -19.54 28.00 13.33
C SER A 152 -18.56 27.77 14.47
N LYS A 153 -17.91 26.61 14.51
CA LYS A 153 -16.96 26.27 15.58
C LYS A 153 -15.90 25.28 15.12
N ILE A 154 -14.66 25.50 15.57
CA ILE A 154 -13.55 24.55 15.44
C ILE A 154 -12.98 24.33 16.85
N ILE A 155 -12.97 23.08 17.32
CA ILE A 155 -12.44 22.71 18.64
C ILE A 155 -11.31 21.69 18.45
N GLN A 156 -10.14 21.98 19.02
CA GLN A 156 -9.01 21.05 19.04
C GLN A 156 -9.17 20.00 20.17
N LYS A 157 -8.94 18.74 19.84
CA LYS A 157 -8.92 17.55 20.72
C LYS A 157 -7.75 16.64 20.27
N LYS A 158 -7.93 15.32 20.24
CA LYS A 158 -7.01 14.38 19.55
C LYS A 158 -6.91 14.65 18.03
N GLY A 159 -7.82 15.46 17.52
CA GLY A 159 -7.83 16.07 16.20
C GLY A 159 -8.68 17.33 16.24
N TYR A 160 -9.58 17.56 15.29
CA TYR A 160 -10.50 18.69 15.29
C TYR A 160 -11.97 18.25 15.25
N LYS A 161 -12.82 18.90 16.05
CA LYS A 161 -14.27 18.84 15.91
C LYS A 161 -14.73 20.14 15.22
N ILE A 162 -15.31 20.00 14.04
CA ILE A 162 -15.83 21.12 13.24
C ILE A 162 -17.36 21.07 13.32
N THR A 163 -17.98 22.18 13.72
CA THR A 163 -19.44 22.35 13.69
C THR A 163 -19.81 23.20 12.49
N ILE A 164 -20.72 22.69 11.66
CA ILE A 164 -21.28 23.39 10.51
C ILE A 164 -22.73 23.70 10.85
N THR A 165 -23.13 24.96 10.69
CA THR A 165 -24.51 25.40 10.90
C THR A 165 -25.16 25.54 9.52
N ASN A 166 -26.25 24.81 9.29
CA ASN A 166 -27.08 24.94 8.11
C ASN A 166 -28.31 25.79 8.45
N ALA A 167 -28.88 26.50 7.47
CA ALA A 167 -30.04 27.36 7.65
C ALA A 167 -31.33 26.61 8.03
N LEU A 168 -31.33 25.26 8.01
CA LEU A 168 -32.52 24.46 8.32
C LEU A 168 -32.40 23.45 9.48
N ASP A 169 -31.21 23.16 10.03
CA ASP A 169 -31.08 22.45 11.32
C ASP A 169 -29.60 22.20 11.65
N THR A 170 -29.28 22.21 12.94
CA THR A 170 -27.90 22.07 13.46
C THR A 170 -27.44 20.61 13.38
N LEU A 171 -26.80 20.20 12.29
CA LEU A 171 -26.18 18.87 12.18
C LEU A 171 -24.75 18.88 12.73
N MET A 172 -24.55 18.22 13.87
CA MET A 172 -23.23 18.00 14.46
C MET A 172 -22.45 16.96 13.64
N SER A 173 -21.43 17.39 12.90
CA SER A 173 -20.49 16.48 12.27
C SER A 173 -19.34 16.10 13.21
N ASN A 174 -19.16 14.81 13.46
CA ASN A 174 -18.05 14.29 14.26
C ASN A 174 -16.96 13.72 13.34
N PHE A 175 -15.79 14.38 13.31
CA PHE A 175 -14.59 13.84 12.65
C PHE A 175 -13.60 13.35 13.73
N LYS A 176 -13.05 12.15 13.55
CA LYS A 176 -12.05 11.53 14.43
C LYS A 176 -10.74 11.37 13.65
N PHE A 177 -9.64 11.86 14.21
CA PHE A 177 -8.28 11.78 13.64
C PHE A 177 -7.52 10.60 14.26
#